data_AF-A0A352RX96-F1
#
_entry.id   AF-A0A352RX96-F1
#
_cell.length_a   1.000
_cell.length_b   1.000
_cell.length_c   1.000
_cell.angle_alpha   90.00
_cell.angle_beta   90.00
_cell.angle_gamma   90.00
#
_symmetry.space_group_name_H-M   'P 1'
#
loop_
_entity.id
_entity.type
_entity.pdbx_description
1 polymer ?
#
loop_
_entity_poly.entity_id
_entity_poly.type
_entity_poly.pdbx_seq_one_letter_code
_entity_poly.pdbx_strand_id
1 'polypeptide(L)' 'SGGRLNVAVISAGDYFFPRLLAEFMNRHESVTLNLAVHNREELLHQLAGNLTDLAVMVRPPEGMDTIAEAFAP' A
#
# COMPACT_ATOMS: atom_id res chain seq x y z
N SER A 1 -3.61 20.79 -2.15
CA SER A 1 -2.72 20.52 -1.00
C SER A 1 -1.98 19.24 -1.30
N GLY A 2 -0.65 19.28 -1.32
CA GLY A 2 0.14 18.05 -1.49
C GLY A 2 0.09 17.20 -0.23
N GLY A 3 -0.01 15.88 -0.38
CA GLY A 3 -0.06 14.90 0.70
C GLY A 3 0.99 13.81 0.51
N ARG A 4 1.36 13.12 1.59
CA ARG A 4 2.24 11.95 1.52
C ARG A 4 1.40 10.70 1.72
N LEU A 5 1.61 9.71 0.86
CA LEU A 5 0.98 8.39 0.96
C LEU A 5 2.05 7.33 1.17
N ASN A 6 2.03 6.66 2.33
CA ASN A 6 2.91 5.54 2.63
C ASN A 6 2.23 4.23 2.24
N VAL A 7 2.75 3.59 1.21
CA VAL A 7 2.23 2.34 0.67
C VAL A 7 3.23 1.23 0.93
N ALA A 8 2.76 0.12 1.47
CA ALA A 8 3.61 -1.05 1.67
C ALA A 8 3.02 -2.33 1.08
N VAL A 9 3.87 -3.16 0.50
CA VAL A 9 3.45 -4.35 -0.26
C VAL A 9 4.23 -5.60 0.17
N ILE A 10 3.58 -6.76 0.23
CA ILE A 10 4.26 -8.04 0.57
C ILE A 10 5.07 -8.58 -0.61
N SER A 11 4.51 -8.46 -1.80
CA SER A 11 5.20 -8.59 -3.07
C SER A 11 4.56 -7.56 -4.01
N ALA A 12 5.37 -6.87 -4.81
CA ALA A 12 4.83 -6.10 -5.91
C ALA A 12 4.30 -7.14 -6.92
N GLY A 13 3.04 -7.58 -6.73
CA GLY A 13 2.39 -8.57 -7.59
C GLY A 13 2.58 -8.24 -9.07
N ASP A 14 2.64 -9.28 -9.89
CA ASP A 14 3.00 -9.21 -11.30
C ASP A 14 2.29 -8.05 -12.03
N TYR A 15 3.10 -7.06 -12.43
CA TYR A 15 2.85 -5.94 -13.35
C TYR A 15 1.65 -5.00 -13.12
N PHE A 16 0.63 -5.36 -12.34
CA PHE A 16 -0.58 -4.54 -12.17
C PHE A 16 -0.34 -3.34 -11.25
N PHE A 17 0.19 -3.59 -10.05
CA PHE A 17 0.28 -2.57 -9.01
C PHE A 17 1.23 -1.41 -9.35
N PRO A 18 2.44 -1.65 -9.90
CA PRO A 18 3.32 -0.56 -10.32
C PRO A 18 2.71 0.35 -11.39
N ARG A 19 1.93 -0.21 -12.33
CA ARG A 19 1.23 0.57 -13.37
C ARG A 19 0.11 1.42 -12.78
N LEU A 20 -0.67 0.88 -11.86
CA LEU A 20 -1.71 1.62 -11.14
C LEU A 20 -1.12 2.83 -10.41
N LEU A 21 0.01 2.63 -9.71
CA LEU A 21 0.71 3.70 -9.00
C LEU A 21 1.23 4.78 -9.95
N ALA A 22 1.77 4.40 -11.11
CA ALA A 22 2.24 5.36 -12.10
C ALA A 22 1.10 6.27 -12.59
N GLU A 23 -0.06 5.70 -12.91
CA GLU A 23 -1.24 6.47 -13.32
C GLU A 23 -1.79 7.37 -12.19
N PHE A 24 -1.78 6.88 -10.95
CA PHE A 24 -2.16 7.68 -9.78
C PHE A 24 -1.25 8.91 -9.62
N MET A 25 0.07 8.71 -9.72
CA MET A 25 1.05 9.79 -9.62
C MET A 25 0.91 10.81 -10.75
N ASN A 26 0.64 10.36 -11.98
CA ASN A 26 0.39 11.24 -13.13
C ASN A 26 -0.86 12.13 -12.94
N ARG A 27 -1.90 11.62 -12.26
CA ARG A 27 -3.13 12.37 -12.00
C ARG A 27 -3.03 13.30 -10.79
N HIS A 28 -2.06 13.07 -9.91
CA HIS A 28 -1.92 13.75 -8.63
C HIS A 28 -0.48 14.24 -8.40
N GLU A 29 -0.04 15.19 -9.23
CA GLU A 29 1.35 15.70 -9.22
C GLU A 29 1.84 16.25 -7.86
N SER A 30 0.91 16.69 -7.00
CA SER A 30 1.25 17.21 -5.67
C SER A 30 1.38 16.13 -4.59
N VAL A 31 1.07 14.86 -4.90
CA VAL A 31 1.19 13.74 -3.96
C VAL A 31 2.60 13.16 -4.00
N THR A 32 3.18 12.92 -2.82
CA THR A 32 4.43 12.17 -2.69
C THR A 32 4.12 10.75 -2.25
N LEU A 33 4.51 9.77 -3.06
CA LEU A 33 4.35 8.36 -2.73
C LEU A 33 5.64 7.81 -2.10
N ASN A 34 5.51 7.16 -0.96
CA ASN A 34 6.56 6.34 -0.37
C ASN A 34 6.16 4.87 -0.51
N LEU A 35 6.85 4.11 -1.38
CA LEU A 35 6.57 2.69 -1.62
C LEU A 35 7.64 1.83 -0.95
N ALA A 36 7.23 0.97 -0.02
CA ALA A 36 8.10 0.01 0.63
C ALA A 36 7.67 -1.44 0.31
N VAL A 37 8.65 -2.33 0.15
CA VAL A 37 8.41 -3.77 0.02
C VAL A 37 8.85 -4.41 1.33
N HIS A 38 7.94 -5.12 1.97
CA HIS A 38 8.15 -5.77 3.26
C HIS A 38 7.76 -7.23 3.17
N ASN A 39 8.31 -8.10 4.03
CA ASN A 39 7.66 -9.39 4.25
C ASN A 39 6.35 -9.19 5.04
N ARG A 40 5.58 -10.27 5.22
CA ARG A 40 4.30 -10.21 5.96
C ARG A 40 4.49 -9.65 7.37
N GLU A 41 5.47 -10.18 8.11
CA GLU A 41 5.67 -9.82 9.52
C GLU A 41 6.01 -8.34 9.69
N GLU A 42 6.94 -7.83 8.88
CA GLU A 42 7.29 -6.41 8.86
C GLU A 42 6.10 -5.53 8.50
N LEU A 43 5.31 -5.92 7.49
CA LEU A 43 4.14 -5.14 7.08
C LEU A 43 3.09 -5.05 8.18
N LEU A 44 2.87 -6.14 8.91
CA LEU A 44 1.96 -6.13 10.06
C LEU A 44 2.48 -5.25 11.19
N HIS A 45 3.79 -5.23 11.44
CA HIS A 45 4.39 -4.30 12.39
C HIS A 45 4.22 -2.83 11.95
N GLN A 46 4.40 -2.52 10.66
CA GLN A 46 4.19 -1.17 10.14
C GLN A 46 2.72 -0.71 10.26
N LEU A 47 1.77 -1.60 9.98
CA LEU A 47 0.33 -1.34 10.15
C LEU A 47 -0.02 -1.10 11.62
N ALA A 48 0.44 -1.95 12.53
CA ALA A 48 0.21 -1.79 13.96
C ALA A 48 0.84 -0.49 14.52
N GLY A 49 1.96 -0.06 13.94
CA GLY A 49 2.60 1.22 14.25
C GLY A 49 1.98 2.44 13.57
N ASN A 50 0.93 2.27 12.75
CA ASN A 50 0.31 3.32 11.93
C ASN A 50 1.33 4.07 11.03
N LEU A 51 2.35 3.34 10.55
CA LEU A 51 3.41 3.85 9.68
C LEU A 51 3.11 3.64 8.19
N THR A 52 2.12 2.79 7.88
CA THR A 52 1.63 2.50 6.54
C THR A 52 0.18 2.92 6.44
N ASP A 53 -0.14 3.71 5.43
CA ASP A 53 -1.51 4.19 5.16
C ASP A 53 -2.29 3.17 4.29
N LEU A 54 -1.59 2.51 3.37
CA LEU A 54 -2.17 1.52 2.48
C LEU A 54 -1.27 0.29 2.37
N ALA A 55 -1.82 -0.88 2.69
CA ALA A 55 -1.14 -2.15 2.55
C ALA A 55 -1.73 -3.00 1.42
N VAL A 56 -0.89 -3.47 0.50
CA VAL A 56 -1.31 -4.37 -0.58
C VAL A 56 -0.81 -5.79 -0.30
N MET A 57 -1.76 -6.69 -0.07
CA MET A 57 -1.47 -8.08 0.25
C MET A 57 -2.61 -9.01 -0.17
N VAL A 58 -2.25 -10.25 -0.50
CA VAL A 58 -3.22 -11.29 -0.89
C VAL A 58 -4.10 -11.75 0.28
N ARG A 59 -3.55 -11.73 1.50
CA ARG A 59 -4.25 -12.16 2.71
C ARG A 59 -4.19 -11.04 3.76
N PRO A 60 -5.25 -10.22 3.91
CA PRO A 60 -5.28 -9.19 4.95
C PRO A 60 -5.17 -9.82 6.36
N PRO A 61 -4.66 -9.09 7.36
CA PRO A 61 -4.70 -9.55 8.74
C PRO A 61 -6.14 -9.54 9.29
N GLU A 62 -6.43 -10.47 10.20
CA GLU A 62 -7.67 -10.47 10.97
C GLU A 62 -7.45 -9.74 12.30
N GLY A 63 -8.48 -9.04 12.79
CA GLY A 63 -8.45 -8.42 14.13
C GLY A 63 -7.69 -7.10 14.25
N MET A 64 -7.32 -6.47 13.13
CA MET A 64 -6.87 -5.07 13.10
C MET A 64 -8.03 -4.15 12.72
N ASP A 65 -7.99 -2.90 13.18
CA ASP A 65 -8.92 -1.84 12.77
C ASP A 65 -8.55 -1.33 11.35
N THR A 66 -8.78 -2.19 10.37
CA THR A 66 -8.46 -1.96 8.96
C THR A 66 -9.60 -2.44 8.09
N ILE A 67 -9.82 -1.75 6.97
CA ILE A 67 -10.77 -2.18 5.95
C ILE A 67 -9.99 -2.90 4.85
N ALA A 68 -10.43 -4.11 4.49
CA ALA A 68 -9.85 -4.88 3.41
C ALA A 68 -10.79 -4.89 2.19
N GLU A 69 -10.33 -4.32 1.07
CA GLU A 69 -11.07 -4.30 -0.20
C GLU A 69 -10.26 -4.94 -1.32
N ALA A 70 -10.89 -5.84 -2.07
CA ALA A 70 -10.30 -6.39 -3.28
C ALA A 70 -10.39 -5.35 -4.42
N PHE A 71 -9.25 -5.00 -5.00
CA PHE A 71 -9.17 -3.96 -6.05
C PHE A 71 -8.54 -4.44 -7.36
N ALA A 72 -8.06 -5.69 -7.39
CA ALA A 72 -7.42 -6.32 -8.55
C ALA A 72 -7.91 -7.78 -8.69
N PRO A 73 -7.93 -8.35 -9.92
CA PRO A 73 -8.29 -9.75 -10.16
C PRO A 73 -7.27 -10.74 -9.60
#